data_AF-A0A413UHD1-F1
#
_entry.id   AF-A0A413UHD1-F1
#
_cell.length_a   1.000
_cell.length_b   1.000
_cell.length_c   1.000
_cell.angle_alpha   90.00
_cell.angle_beta   90.00
_cell.angle_gamma   90.00
#
_symmetry.space_group_name_H-M   'P 1'
#
loop_
_entity.id
_entity.type
_entity.pdbx_description
1 polymer ?
#
loop_
_entity_poly.entity_id
_entity_poly.type
_entity_poly.pdbx_seq_one_letter_code
_entity_poly.pdbx_strand_id
1 'polypeptide(L)'
;MANIELPKDAYGRVIPLDTGTLYGKNGMAKFIYHYDYDPRGKVWYVETDEGSRRVSELLLDRDDSWEKLLADLKRGASRVHHPECAYFGRDENDCDQCEAVCSFACKKIAFGDIESRIHKLMGEDQ
;
A
#
# COMPACT_ATOMS: atom_id res chain seq x y z
N MET A 1 -30.75 -1.24 15.97
CA MET A 1 -29.76 -1.01 14.89
C MET A 1 -28.74 -2.13 15.01
N ALA A 2 -28.44 -2.84 13.92
CA ALA A 2 -27.33 -3.80 13.97
C ALA A 2 -26.04 -2.99 14.17
N ASN A 3 -25.29 -3.30 15.23
CA ASN A 3 -24.00 -2.67 15.48
C ASN A 3 -23.00 -3.29 14.50
N ILE A 4 -22.66 -2.57 13.43
CA ILE A 4 -21.66 -3.02 12.45
C ILE A 4 -20.30 -2.66 13.02
N GLU A 5 -19.48 -3.68 13.34
CA GLU A 5 -18.08 -3.45 13.71
C GLU A 5 -17.30 -2.89 12.52
N LEU A 6 -16.38 -1.96 12.79
CA LEU A 6 -15.46 -1.43 11.77
C LEU A 6 -14.57 -2.54 11.18
N PRO A 7 -14.10 -2.37 9.93
CA PRO A 7 -13.19 -3.32 9.33
C PRO A 7 -11.91 -3.45 10.15
N LYS A 8 -11.35 -4.66 10.13
CA LYS A 8 -10.06 -4.95 10.76
C LYS A 8 -9.12 -5.51 9.70
N ASP A 9 -7.87 -5.10 9.78
CA ASP A 9 -6.80 -5.56 8.91
C ASP A 9 -6.40 -7.02 9.25
N ALA A 10 -5.44 -7.58 8.53
CA ALA A 10 -4.97 -8.95 8.73
C ALA A 10 -4.33 -9.20 10.11
N TYR A 11 -3.99 -8.15 10.86
CA TYR A 11 -3.51 -8.22 12.24
C TYR A 11 -4.58 -7.87 13.28
N GLY A 12 -5.83 -7.65 12.85
CA GLY A 12 -6.95 -7.32 13.71
C GLY A 12 -7.02 -5.85 14.12
N ARG A 13 -6.20 -4.98 13.52
CA ARG A 13 -6.22 -3.53 13.78
C ARG A 13 -7.41 -2.90 13.09
N VAL A 14 -8.12 -2.02 13.78
CA VAL A 14 -9.27 -1.32 13.22
C VAL A 14 -8.81 -0.38 12.11
N ILE A 15 -9.45 -0.47 10.94
CA ILE A 15 -9.22 0.40 9.80
C ILE A 15 -10.31 1.49 9.79
N PRO A 16 -9.95 2.77 9.86
CA PRO A 16 -10.87 3.87 9.59
C PRO A 16 -11.43 3.81 8.15
N LEU A 17 -12.74 4.05 7.97
CA LEU A 17 -13.40 3.93 6.66
C LEU A 17 -13.00 5.03 5.65
N ASP A 18 -12.29 6.07 6.10
CA ASP A 18 -11.66 7.10 5.28
C ASP A 18 -10.22 6.74 4.85
N THR A 19 -9.74 5.54 5.21
CA THR A 19 -8.43 5.05 4.76
C THR A 19 -8.46 4.84 3.24
N GLY A 20 -7.66 5.62 2.52
CA GLY A 20 -7.59 5.55 1.04
C GLY A 20 -6.61 4.51 0.48
N THR A 21 -5.75 3.94 1.33
CA THR A 21 -4.72 2.99 0.90
C THR A 21 -4.52 1.91 1.97
N LEU A 22 -4.53 0.65 1.54
CA LEU A 22 -4.09 -0.49 2.35
C LEU A 22 -2.95 -1.22 1.63
N TYR A 23 -2.33 -2.17 2.31
CA TYR A 23 -1.18 -2.90 1.77
C TYR A 23 -1.42 -4.40 1.71
N GLY A 24 -0.99 -5.03 0.63
CA GLY A 24 -0.85 -6.49 0.59
C GLY A 24 0.30 -6.96 1.48
N LYS A 25 0.33 -8.26 1.81
CA LYS A 25 1.46 -8.87 2.57
C LYS A 25 2.82 -8.74 1.87
N ASN A 26 2.82 -8.53 0.57
CA ASN A 26 4.02 -8.25 -0.23
C ASN A 26 4.44 -6.77 -0.18
N GLY A 27 3.73 -5.92 0.57
CA GLY A 27 3.99 -4.50 0.70
C GLY A 27 3.45 -3.65 -0.43
N MET A 28 2.76 -4.22 -1.43
CA MET A 28 2.17 -3.43 -2.52
C MET A 28 0.93 -2.68 -2.03
N ALA A 29 0.88 -1.37 -2.31
CA ALA A 29 -0.27 -0.53 -2.06
C ALA A 29 -1.50 -0.99 -2.86
N LYS A 30 -2.67 -0.80 -2.26
CA LYS A 30 -4.00 -1.02 -2.83
C LYS A 30 -4.82 0.25 -2.58
N PHE A 31 -5.16 0.94 -3.66
CA PHE A 31 -5.98 2.14 -3.58
C PHE A 31 -7.44 1.74 -3.41
N ILE A 32 -8.08 2.29 -2.39
CA ILE A 32 -9.46 1.95 -2.05
C ILE A 32 -10.38 2.96 -2.70
N TYR A 33 -11.35 2.46 -3.47
CA TYR A 33 -12.41 3.29 -4.03
C TYR A 33 -13.61 3.39 -3.08
N HIS A 34 -14.00 2.27 -2.47
CA HIS A 34 -15.03 2.23 -1.43
C HIS A 34 -14.95 0.95 -0.60
N TYR A 35 -15.59 0.99 0.56
CA TYR A 35 -15.78 -0.15 1.45
C TYR A 35 -17.20 -0.71 1.29
N ASP A 36 -17.29 -2.03 1.22
CA ASP A 36 -18.57 -2.76 1.21
C ASP A 36 -18.66 -3.68 2.41
N TYR A 37 -19.81 -3.65 3.09
CA TYR A 37 -20.11 -4.57 4.18
C TYR A 37 -21.15 -5.60 3.72
N ASP A 38 -20.78 -6.89 3.78
CA ASP A 38 -21.73 -7.99 3.62
C ASP A 38 -22.34 -8.38 4.98
N PRO A 39 -23.62 -8.04 5.25
CA PRO A 39 -24.26 -8.37 6.52
C PRO A 39 -24.54 -9.87 6.70
N ARG A 40 -24.53 -10.68 5.63
CA ARG A 40 -24.76 -12.13 5.71
C ARG A 40 -23.54 -12.84 6.27
N GLY A 41 -22.35 -12.47 5.75
CA GLY A 41 -21.07 -12.97 6.22
C GLY A 41 -20.50 -12.22 7.43
N LYS A 42 -21.00 -11.01 7.71
CA LYS A 42 -20.38 -10.02 8.62
C LYS A 42 -18.93 -9.70 8.23
N VAL A 43 -18.70 -9.56 6.92
CA VAL A 43 -17.36 -9.37 6.35
C VAL A 43 -17.29 -8.01 5.65
N TRP A 44 -16.14 -7.36 5.78
CA TRP A 44 -15.80 -6.16 5.02
C TRP A 44 -14.97 -6.50 3.79
N TYR A 45 -15.33 -5.84 2.69
CA TYR A 45 -14.62 -5.84 1.43
C TYR A 45 -14.22 -4.41 1.07
N VAL A 46 -13.21 -4.29 0.23
CA VAL A 46 -12.83 -3.05 -0.45
C VAL A 46 -12.76 -3.31 -1.94
N GLU A 47 -13.24 -2.35 -2.72
CA GLU A 47 -13.01 -2.32 -4.15
C GLU A 47 -11.71 -1.57 -4.43
N THR A 48 -10.84 -2.19 -5.23
CA THR A 48 -9.51 -1.68 -5.57
C THR A 48 -9.32 -1.65 -7.08
N ASP A 49 -8.18 -1.13 -7.52
CA ASP A 49 -7.72 -1.20 -8.92
C ASP A 49 -7.61 -2.65 -9.45
N GLU A 50 -7.39 -3.63 -8.58
CA GLU A 50 -7.31 -5.07 -8.93
C GLU A 50 -8.59 -5.86 -8.61
N GLY A 51 -9.69 -5.15 -8.38
CA GLY A 51 -11.01 -5.69 -8.03
C GLY A 51 -11.24 -5.85 -6.53
N SER A 52 -12.37 -6.47 -6.19
CA SER A 52 -12.78 -6.69 -4.80
C SER A 52 -11.81 -7.57 -4.01
N ARG A 53 -11.54 -7.17 -2.77
CA ARG A 53 -10.68 -7.88 -1.80
C ARG A 53 -11.32 -7.89 -0.42
N ARG A 54 -11.07 -8.93 0.37
CA ARG A 54 -11.45 -8.92 1.79
C ARG A 54 -10.52 -8.01 2.57
N VAL A 55 -11.07 -7.14 3.41
CA VAL A 55 -10.26 -6.21 4.21
C VAL A 55 -9.34 -6.94 5.18
N SER A 56 -9.79 -8.09 5.70
CA SER A 56 -9.00 -8.94 6.61
C SER A 56 -7.77 -9.61 5.95
N GLU A 57 -7.57 -9.45 4.64
CA GLU A 57 -6.39 -9.95 3.92
C GLU A 57 -5.34 -8.86 3.70
N LEU A 58 -5.71 -7.61 3.96
CA LEU A 58 -4.90 -6.41 3.76
C LEU A 58 -4.36 -5.89 5.09
N LEU A 59 -3.38 -5.00 5.02
CA LEU A 59 -2.71 -4.40 6.16
C LEU A 59 -2.96 -2.90 6.17
N LEU A 60 -3.24 -2.34 7.36
CA LEU A 60 -3.38 -0.90 7.54
C LEU A 60 -2.08 -0.15 7.22
N ASP A 61 -0.95 -0.77 7.57
CA ASP A 61 0.39 -0.27 7.29
C ASP A 61 1.16 -1.28 6.46
N ARG A 62 2.07 -0.79 5.61
CA ARG A 62 3.03 -1.66 4.92
C ARG A 62 3.82 -2.43 5.97
N ASP A 63 3.72 -3.76 5.91
CA ASP A 63 4.63 -4.64 6.66
C ASP A 63 6.02 -4.49 6.06
N ASP A 64 6.88 -3.72 6.73
CA ASP A 64 8.16 -3.28 6.21
C ASP A 64 9.32 -3.80 7.04
N SER A 65 10.49 -3.92 6.41
CA SER A 65 11.74 -4.28 7.06
C SER A 65 12.92 -3.67 6.33
N TRP A 66 14.07 -3.58 6.99
CA TRP A 66 15.30 -3.12 6.34
C TRP A 66 15.63 -3.97 5.10
N GLU A 67 15.42 -5.29 5.16
CA GLU A 67 15.63 -6.19 4.03
C GLU A 67 14.71 -5.90 2.85
N LYS A 68 13.43 -5.58 3.12
CA LYS A 68 12.45 -5.19 2.08
C LYS A 68 12.86 -3.87 1.44
N LEU A 69 13.18 -2.84 2.25
CA LEU A 69 13.63 -1.55 1.73
C LEU A 69 14.90 -1.68 0.87
N LEU A 70 15.89 -2.46 1.32
CA LEU A 70 17.11 -2.72 0.55
C LEU A 70 16.83 -3.45 -0.77
N ALA A 71 15.91 -4.42 -0.77
CA ALA A 71 15.51 -5.10 -2.00
C ALA A 71 14.85 -4.15 -3.00
N ASP A 72 14.00 -3.24 -2.52
CA ASP A 72 13.32 -2.25 -3.35
C ASP A 72 14.31 -1.23 -3.94
N LEU A 73 15.24 -0.72 -3.12
CA LEU A 73 16.35 0.14 -3.56
C LEU A 73 17.24 -0.55 -4.60
N LYS A 74 17.54 -1.84 -4.41
CA LYS A 74 18.33 -2.63 -5.37
C LYS A 74 17.64 -2.76 -6.71
N ARG A 75 16.31 -2.98 -6.73
CA ARG A 75 15.54 -2.99 -8.00
C ARG A 75 15.63 -1.64 -8.69
N GLY A 76 15.40 -0.54 -7.97
CA GLY A 76 15.54 0.81 -8.51
C GLY A 76 16.93 1.07 -9.11
N ALA A 77 17.99 0.78 -8.35
CA ALA A 77 19.38 0.97 -8.77
C ALA A 77 19.80 0.11 -9.98
N SER A 78 19.10 -1.00 -10.23
CA SER A 78 19.39 -1.88 -11.37
C SER A 78 18.88 -1.36 -12.72
N ARG A 79 18.01 -0.34 -12.75
CA ARG A 79 17.45 0.22 -13.99
C ARG A 79 18.09 1.55 -14.36
N VAL A 80 18.39 1.71 -15.65
CA VAL A 80 18.93 2.96 -16.23
C VAL A 80 17.81 3.98 -16.44
N HIS A 81 16.65 3.53 -16.91
CA HIS A 81 15.47 4.35 -17.14
C HIS A 81 14.43 4.06 -16.06
N HIS A 82 13.78 5.12 -15.58
CA HIS A 82 12.71 5.07 -14.59
C HIS A 82 13.04 4.21 -13.33
N PRO A 83 14.19 4.46 -12.66
CA PRO A 83 14.56 3.73 -11.44
C PRO A 83 13.49 3.86 -10.33
N GLU A 84 12.76 4.97 -10.30
CA GLU A 84 11.61 5.15 -9.42
C GLU A 84 10.48 4.15 -9.67
N CYS A 85 10.17 3.80 -10.92
CA CYS A 85 9.16 2.77 -11.22
C CYS A 85 9.65 1.39 -10.77
N ALA A 86 10.91 1.06 -11.05
CA ALA A 86 11.51 -0.20 -10.64
C ALA A 86 11.61 -0.35 -9.12
N TYR A 87 11.85 0.74 -8.39
CA TYR A 87 11.78 0.80 -6.93
C TYR A 87 10.40 0.31 -6.43
N PHE A 88 9.32 0.85 -7.00
CA PHE A 88 7.95 0.42 -6.72
C PHE A 88 7.56 -0.94 -7.35
N GLY A 89 8.52 -1.65 -7.97
CA GLY A 89 8.27 -2.96 -8.58
C GLY A 89 7.43 -2.91 -9.86
N ARG A 90 7.35 -1.74 -10.51
CA ARG A 90 6.59 -1.51 -11.75
C ARG A 90 7.49 -1.55 -12.97
N ASP A 91 6.90 -1.86 -14.11
CA ASP A 91 7.55 -1.67 -15.40
C ASP A 91 7.48 -0.18 -15.82
N GLU A 92 8.40 0.26 -16.69
CA GLU A 92 8.45 1.64 -17.17
C GLU A 92 7.21 2.05 -17.96
N ASN A 93 6.47 1.07 -18.50
CA ASN A 93 5.25 1.29 -19.25
C ASN A 93 3.97 1.22 -18.39
N ASP A 94 4.07 0.82 -17.11
CA ASP A 94 2.92 0.64 -16.20
C ASP A 94 2.69 1.87 -15.32
N CYS A 95 2.64 3.02 -15.98
CA CYS A 95 2.71 4.33 -15.32
C CYS A 95 1.33 4.86 -14.93
N ASP A 96 0.30 4.50 -15.69
CA ASP A 96 -1.09 4.96 -15.52
C ASP A 96 -1.72 4.55 -14.17
N GLN A 97 -1.13 3.57 -13.47
CA GLN A 97 -1.57 3.09 -12.16
C GLN A 97 -0.49 3.20 -11.05
N CYS A 98 0.57 3.98 -11.30
CA CYS A 98 1.69 4.09 -10.36
C CYS A 98 1.33 4.96 -9.15
N GLU A 99 1.78 4.56 -7.96
CA GLU A 99 1.67 5.32 -6.69
C GLU A 99 2.35 6.70 -6.77
N ALA A 100 3.29 6.82 -7.70
CA ALA A 100 3.95 8.07 -8.08
C ALA A 100 3.13 8.96 -9.04
N VAL A 101 1.92 8.54 -9.40
CA VAL A 101 0.94 9.19 -10.30
C VAL A 101 1.63 9.76 -11.52
N CYS A 102 2.06 8.91 -12.48
CA CYS A 102 2.92 9.21 -13.65
C CYS A 102 3.15 10.71 -13.92
N SER A 103 3.92 11.34 -13.05
CA SER A 103 4.09 12.78 -13.01
C SER A 103 5.56 13.07 -13.14
N PHE A 104 5.88 14.31 -13.47
CA PHE A 104 7.26 14.78 -13.35
C PHE A 104 7.81 14.68 -11.92
N ALA A 105 6.99 14.29 -10.93
CA ALA A 105 7.35 14.16 -9.53
C ALA A 105 7.64 12.70 -9.09
N CYS A 106 7.70 11.70 -9.99
CA CYS A 106 7.85 10.31 -9.55
C CYS A 106 9.11 10.06 -8.70
N LYS A 107 10.20 10.76 -9.02
CA LYS A 107 11.42 10.74 -8.21
C LYS A 107 11.20 11.33 -6.82
N LYS A 108 10.48 12.47 -6.73
CA LYS A 108 10.14 13.10 -5.45
C LYS A 108 9.32 12.15 -4.58
N ILE A 109 8.35 11.46 -5.17
CA ILE A 109 7.50 10.50 -4.46
C ILE A 109 8.31 9.30 -3.98
N ALA A 110 9.19 8.74 -4.83
CA ALA A 110 10.08 7.65 -4.42
C ALA A 110 11.01 8.05 -3.27
N PHE A 111 11.65 9.23 -3.32
CA PHE A 111 12.49 9.71 -2.21
C PHE A 111 11.69 9.95 -0.93
N GLY A 112 10.46 10.47 -1.03
CA GLY A 112 9.57 10.63 0.12
C GLY A 112 9.12 9.30 0.73
N ASP A 113 8.83 8.28 -0.09
CA ASP A 113 8.54 6.92 0.41
C ASP A 113 9.76 6.33 1.12
N ILE A 114 10.96 6.45 0.53
CA ILE A 114 12.21 5.98 1.15
C ILE A 114 12.44 6.65 2.51
N GLU A 115 12.30 7.98 2.60
CA GLU A 115 12.45 8.74 3.85
C GLU A 115 11.44 8.27 4.91
N SER A 116 10.16 8.19 4.55
CA SER A 116 9.08 7.72 5.43
C SER A 116 9.34 6.31 5.97
N ARG A 117 9.80 5.39 5.11
CA ARG A 117 10.18 4.03 5.51
C ARG A 117 11.32 4.01 6.50
N ILE A 118 12.34 4.84 6.27
CA ILE A 118 13.49 4.93 7.16
C ILE A 118 13.05 5.42 8.54
N HIS A 119 12.23 6.49 8.63
CA HIS A 119 11.68 6.97 9.91
C HIS A 119 10.88 5.88 10.65
N LYS A 120 10.00 5.17 9.94
CA LYS A 120 9.25 4.02 10.50
C LYS A 120 10.16 2.92 11.01
N LEU A 121 11.16 2.53 10.23
CA LEU A 121 12.10 1.45 10.58
C LEU A 121 13.09 1.84 11.69
N MET A 122 13.34 3.13 11.88
CA MET A 122 14.09 3.66 13.04
C MET A 122 13.26 3.68 14.32
N GLY A 123 11.95 3.43 14.24
CA GLY A 123 11.04 3.47 15.38
C GLY A 123 10.65 4.88 15.80
N GLU A 124 10.78 5.87 14.93
CA GLU A 124 10.46 7.28 15.24
C GLU A 124 8.95 7.58 15.21
N ASP A 125 8.14 6.65 14.70
CA ASP A 125 6.66 6.69 14.71
C ASP A 125 6.06 5.89 15.91
N GLN A 126 6.86 5.52 16.92
CA GLN A 126 6.43 4.82 18.14
C GLN A 126 6.28 5.72 19.37
#